data_AF-A0A6H0SFR3-F1
#
_entry.id   AF-A0A6H0SFR3-F1
#
_cell.length_a   1.000
_cell.length_b   1.000
_cell.length_c   1.000
_cell.angle_alpha   90.00
_cell.angle_beta   90.00
_cell.angle_gamma   90.00
#
_symmetry.space_group_name_H-M   'P 1'
#
loop_
_entity.id
_entity.type
_entity.pdbx_description
1 polymer ?
#
loop_
_entity_poly.entity_id
_entity_poly.type
_entity_poly.pdbx_seq_one_letter_code
_entity_poly.pdbx_strand_id
1 'polypeptide(L)'
;MPVQRDDQREPLRAQRDPLADDQGRPRANRDEHQQWRKQTWLGRFVSTYGWRAYALPILAVVTCIVLYQTVTGTGTTPVAVNAEGPVQGPPTIDAPSTGIVGAPPKGLTEFDANLPAGILPGGGPFTQAGAKTWHIVPGTSPKIGQGTERTFTYSVEVEDGLDTASFGGDEGFARMVSETLANPKSWTHNAQFAFLRVDNDSEGPPDFRVSLTSPLTIREGCGYDIPLEASCYNPAYLGDQARVFINEARWVRGATSFQGDIGSYRQYVVNHEVGHAIGYRQHEPCPENGALAPIMMQQTFSTSNNDGARFDPESVKADSLTCRFNPWPYPIA
;
A
#
# COMPACT_ATOMS: atom_id res chain seq x y z
N MET A 1 33.50 -69.69 -15.09
CA MET A 1 32.72 -68.80 -14.21
C MET A 1 33.65 -68.28 -13.10
N PRO A 2 34.20 -67.07 -13.17
CA PRO A 2 34.90 -66.50 -12.02
C PRO A 2 33.90 -65.73 -11.14
N VAL A 3 33.96 -66.04 -9.85
CA VAL A 3 33.14 -65.49 -8.77
C VAL A 3 33.70 -64.14 -8.33
N GLN A 4 32.80 -63.16 -8.22
CA GLN A 4 32.99 -61.78 -7.81
C GLN A 4 33.32 -61.73 -6.30
N ARG A 5 34.39 -61.02 -5.91
CA ARG A 5 34.68 -60.70 -4.51
C ARG A 5 34.15 -59.30 -4.18
N ASP A 6 33.54 -59.22 -3.00
CA ASP A 6 32.77 -58.12 -2.45
C ASP A 6 33.66 -57.29 -1.50
N ASP A 7 33.92 -56.03 -1.84
CA ASP A 7 34.95 -55.15 -1.23
C ASP A 7 34.45 -54.30 -0.04
N GLN A 8 33.28 -54.61 0.55
CA GLN A 8 32.66 -53.69 1.52
C GLN A 8 32.74 -54.09 3.00
N ARG A 9 33.64 -55.00 3.40
CA ARG A 9 33.81 -55.34 4.83
C ARG A 9 35.25 -55.61 5.23
N GLU A 10 36.05 -54.55 5.34
CA GLU A 10 37.25 -54.57 6.18
C GLU A 10 37.32 -53.33 7.11
N PRO A 11 37.69 -53.51 8.39
CA PRO A 11 37.83 -52.41 9.35
C PRO A 11 39.11 -51.59 9.12
N LEU A 12 38.96 -50.26 9.09
CA LEU A 12 40.05 -49.29 8.93
C LEU A 12 41.14 -49.49 10.00
N ARG A 13 42.32 -49.96 9.58
CA ARG A 13 43.55 -49.93 10.38
C ARG A 13 44.34 -48.65 10.08
N ALA A 14 44.67 -47.89 11.11
CA ALA A 14 45.59 -46.77 11.00
C ALA A 14 47.00 -47.28 10.69
N GLN A 15 47.50 -46.97 9.50
CA GLN A 15 48.86 -47.27 9.06
C GLN A 15 49.81 -46.25 9.71
N ARG A 16 50.71 -46.73 10.58
CA ARG A 16 51.78 -45.96 11.21
C ARG A 16 53.00 -46.09 10.31
N ASP A 17 53.49 -44.98 9.75
CA ASP A 17 54.73 -44.95 8.99
C ASP A 17 55.93 -44.84 9.96
N PRO A 18 56.84 -45.84 10.01
CA PRO A 18 57.94 -45.88 10.98
C PRO A 18 59.21 -45.10 10.56
N LEU A 19 59.13 -44.15 9.62
CA LEU A 19 60.29 -43.36 9.17
C LEU A 19 60.18 -41.83 9.40
N ALA A 20 59.19 -41.36 10.15
CA ALA A 20 59.21 -39.99 10.67
C ALA A 20 60.06 -39.94 11.96
N ASP A 21 61.32 -39.54 11.79
CA ASP A 21 62.30 -39.38 12.86
C ASP A 21 61.93 -38.24 13.83
N ASP A 22 62.11 -38.54 15.11
CA ASP A 22 61.53 -37.89 16.29
C ASP A 22 62.56 -36.94 16.93
N GLN A 23 62.23 -35.66 17.10
CA GLN A 23 63.03 -34.72 17.91
C GLN A 23 62.21 -34.16 19.07
N GLY A 24 62.16 -34.94 20.16
CA GLY A 24 62.72 -34.52 21.44
C GLY A 24 62.26 -33.17 22.01
N ARG A 25 61.25 -33.23 22.88
CA ARG A 25 60.69 -32.17 23.73
C ARG A 25 61.75 -31.29 24.45
N PRO A 26 61.75 -29.95 24.27
CA PRO A 26 62.41 -29.04 25.20
C PRO A 26 61.51 -28.72 26.41
N ARG A 27 62.15 -28.67 27.57
CA ARG A 27 61.60 -28.46 28.92
C ARG A 27 61.03 -27.05 29.09
N ALA A 28 59.95 -26.94 29.86
CA ALA A 28 59.45 -25.67 30.38
C ALA A 28 60.44 -25.10 31.42
N ASN A 29 61.12 -24.00 31.06
CA ASN A 29 61.58 -22.97 32.01
C ASN A 29 60.42 -21.98 32.13
N ARG A 30 59.76 -21.75 33.27
CA ARG A 30 60.27 -21.34 34.60
C ARG A 30 61.24 -20.16 34.46
N ASP A 31 60.69 -19.00 34.15
CA ASP A 31 60.91 -17.75 34.90
C ASP A 31 59.98 -16.65 34.37
N GLU A 32 58.86 -16.45 35.07
CA GLU A 32 58.29 -15.12 35.38
C GLU A 32 57.08 -15.29 36.31
N HIS A 33 57.32 -15.93 37.46
CA HIS A 33 56.49 -15.72 38.64
C HIS A 33 57.17 -14.70 39.54
N GLN A 34 56.85 -13.42 39.32
CA GLN A 34 56.91 -12.33 40.30
C GLN A 34 56.47 -11.09 39.53
N GLN A 35 55.22 -10.63 39.60
CA GLN A 35 54.46 -10.26 40.77
C GLN A 35 52.98 -10.37 40.30
N TRP A 36 52.02 -10.86 41.06
CA TRP A 36 51.23 -10.05 41.97
C TRP A 36 50.62 -10.95 43.04
N ARG A 37 50.53 -10.38 44.25
CA ARG A 37 50.19 -11.04 45.50
C ARG A 37 48.82 -11.71 45.47
N LYS A 38 48.73 -12.77 46.26
CA LYS A 38 47.51 -13.48 46.66
C LYS A 38 46.41 -12.53 47.16
N GLN A 39 45.17 -13.01 46.96
CA GLN A 39 43.94 -12.76 47.73
C GLN A 39 43.13 -11.49 47.43
N THR A 40 42.11 -11.66 46.58
CA THR A 40 40.78 -11.06 46.83
C THR A 40 39.66 -12.05 46.45
N TRP A 41 38.56 -12.02 47.19
CA TRP A 41 37.39 -12.92 47.05
C TRP A 41 36.74 -12.84 45.65
N LEU A 42 36.82 -11.66 45.01
CA LEU A 42 36.29 -11.39 43.67
C LEU A 42 36.95 -12.22 42.57
N GLY A 43 38.26 -12.48 42.66
CA GLY A 43 38.98 -13.27 41.65
C GLY A 43 38.56 -14.74 41.60
N ARG A 44 38.15 -15.30 42.75
CA ARG A 44 37.59 -16.66 42.80
C ARG A 44 36.20 -16.71 42.17
N PHE A 45 35.37 -15.69 42.41
CA PHE A 45 33.97 -15.66 41.97
C PHE A 45 33.81 -15.55 40.44
N VAL A 46 34.67 -14.77 39.78
CA VAL A 46 34.64 -14.59 38.31
C VAL A 46 35.07 -15.88 37.58
N SER A 47 35.97 -16.68 38.17
CA SER A 47 36.43 -17.94 37.57
C SER A 47 35.40 -19.08 37.59
N THR A 48 34.45 -19.06 38.53
CA THR A 48 33.48 -20.15 38.71
C THR A 48 32.14 -19.92 38.00
N TYR A 49 31.72 -18.67 37.78
CA TYR A 49 30.36 -18.38 37.26
C TYR A 49 30.30 -17.60 35.93
N GLY A 50 31.44 -17.15 35.38
CA GLY A 50 31.51 -16.53 34.05
C GLY A 50 30.51 -15.38 33.82
N TRP A 51 30.13 -15.14 32.56
CA TRP A 51 29.22 -14.06 32.13
C TRP A 51 27.84 -14.04 32.84
N ARG A 52 27.46 -15.14 33.51
CA ARG A 52 26.18 -15.31 34.20
C ARG A 52 26.07 -14.46 35.47
N ALA A 53 27.19 -13.97 36.01
CA ALA A 53 27.21 -13.03 37.14
C ALA A 53 26.57 -11.67 36.80
N TYR A 54 26.55 -11.29 35.52
CA TYR A 54 25.95 -10.04 35.05
C TYR A 54 24.56 -10.25 34.42
N ALA A 55 24.35 -11.40 33.76
CA ALA A 55 23.09 -11.67 33.05
C ALA A 55 21.86 -11.79 33.98
N LEU A 56 22.02 -12.45 35.14
CA LEU A 56 20.91 -12.66 36.08
C LEU A 56 20.41 -11.38 36.77
N PRO A 57 21.27 -10.49 37.31
CA PRO A 57 20.79 -9.23 37.89
C PRO A 57 20.19 -8.29 36.83
N ILE A 58 20.72 -8.28 35.61
CA ILE A 58 20.15 -7.49 34.50
C ILE A 58 18.76 -8.00 34.11
N LEU A 59 18.60 -9.32 33.98
CA LEU A 59 17.30 -9.93 33.68
C LEU A 59 16.26 -9.59 34.77
N ALA A 60 16.66 -9.61 36.04
CA ALA A 60 15.80 -9.26 37.16
C ALA A 60 15.34 -7.79 37.08
N VAL A 61 16.26 -6.86 36.77
CA VAL A 61 15.92 -5.44 36.60
C VAL A 61 14.97 -5.23 35.43
N VAL A 62 15.20 -5.87 34.28
CA VAL A 62 14.31 -5.80 33.11
C VAL A 62 12.93 -6.36 33.45
N THR A 63 12.87 -7.48 34.17
CA THR A 63 11.60 -8.09 34.58
C THR A 63 10.82 -7.16 35.52
N CYS A 64 11.49 -6.48 36.46
CA CYS A 64 10.87 -5.48 37.32
C CYS A 64 10.36 -4.27 36.54
N ILE A 65 11.08 -3.82 35.50
CA ILE A 65 10.63 -2.72 34.63
C ILE A 65 9.38 -3.12 33.84
N VAL A 66 9.34 -4.34 33.27
CA VAL A 66 8.16 -4.86 32.56
C VAL A 66 6.97 -4.96 33.50
N LEU A 67 7.16 -5.52 34.70
CA LEU A 67 6.09 -5.59 35.70
C LEU A 67 5.58 -4.21 36.10
N TYR A 68 6.48 -3.24 36.30
CA TYR A 68 6.10 -1.86 36.57
C TYR A 68 5.31 -1.25 35.41
N GLN A 69 5.71 -1.46 34.16
CA GLN A 69 4.98 -1.02 32.97
C GLN A 69 3.60 -1.71 32.83
N THR A 70 3.46 -2.98 33.22
CA THR A 70 2.14 -3.65 33.21
C THR A 70 1.20 -3.15 34.31
N VAL A 71 1.74 -2.64 35.42
CA VAL A 71 0.94 -2.15 36.55
C VAL A 71 0.64 -0.64 36.44
N THR A 72 1.52 0.13 35.80
CA THR A 72 1.42 1.60 35.68
C THR A 72 1.10 2.10 34.26
N GLY A 73 1.17 1.23 33.25
CA GLY A 73 0.90 1.55 31.85
C GLY A 73 -0.52 1.23 31.43
N THR A 74 -1.28 2.30 31.19
CA THR A 74 -2.50 2.40 30.37
C THR A 74 -3.70 1.55 30.78
N GLY A 75 -4.62 2.19 31.52
CA GLY A 75 -6.01 1.80 31.53
C GLY A 75 -6.59 1.90 30.12
N THR A 76 -6.88 0.77 29.51
CA THR A 76 -7.81 0.67 28.39
C THR A 76 -9.22 0.91 28.93
N THR A 77 -9.75 2.11 28.70
CA THR A 77 -11.20 2.29 28.62
C THR A 77 -11.73 1.31 27.57
N PRO A 78 -12.75 0.47 27.87
CA PRO A 78 -13.38 -0.32 26.82
C PRO A 78 -14.11 0.68 25.91
N VAL A 79 -13.51 0.96 24.75
CA VAL A 79 -14.20 1.62 23.66
C VAL A 79 -15.34 0.69 23.26
N ALA A 80 -16.57 1.20 23.34
CA ALA A 80 -17.73 0.52 22.81
C ALA A 80 -17.44 0.21 21.33
N VAL A 81 -17.53 -1.08 20.98
CA VAL A 81 -17.46 -1.55 19.60
C VAL A 81 -18.70 -1.01 18.89
N ASN A 82 -18.60 0.20 18.34
CA ASN A 82 -19.44 0.60 17.23
C ASN A 82 -18.89 -0.13 16.01
N ALA A 83 -19.77 -0.80 15.27
CA ALA A 83 -19.42 -1.61 14.11
C ALA A 83 -18.64 -0.80 13.07
N GLU A 84 -17.31 -0.88 13.14
CA GLU A 84 -16.38 -0.47 12.09
C GLU A 84 -16.45 -1.54 11.00
N GLY A 85 -17.09 -1.19 9.88
CA GLY A 85 -17.07 -2.03 8.69
C GLY A 85 -15.68 -2.03 8.04
N PRO A 86 -15.42 -2.96 7.10
CA PRO A 86 -14.10 -3.47 6.78
C PRO A 86 -13.26 -2.59 5.85
N VAL A 87 -13.34 -1.27 5.97
CA VAL A 87 -12.19 -0.46 5.56
C VAL A 87 -11.12 -0.70 6.62
N GLN A 88 -10.19 -1.61 6.33
CA GLN A 88 -9.26 -2.14 7.34
C GLN A 88 -8.11 -1.15 7.58
N GLY A 89 -8.44 -0.03 8.23
CA GLY A 89 -7.51 0.94 8.76
C GLY A 89 -8.17 2.31 8.95
N PRO A 90 -7.95 3.00 10.09
CA PRO A 90 -8.34 4.39 10.20
C PRO A 90 -7.66 5.20 9.07
N PRO A 91 -8.37 6.13 8.42
CA PRO A 91 -7.79 6.97 7.38
C PRO A 91 -6.58 7.73 7.93
N THR A 92 -5.51 7.79 7.14
CA THR A 92 -4.34 8.64 7.48
C THR A 92 -4.56 10.06 6.98
N ILE A 93 -5.43 10.79 7.68
CA ILE A 93 -5.75 12.19 7.36
C ILE A 93 -4.50 13.06 7.57
N ASP A 94 -4.17 13.91 6.60
CA ASP A 94 -3.03 14.84 6.60
C ASP A 94 -1.61 14.24 6.70
N ALA A 95 -1.45 12.93 6.56
CA ALA A 95 -0.10 12.38 6.57
C ALA A 95 0.69 12.96 5.37
N PRO A 96 1.86 13.61 5.56
CA PRO A 96 2.63 14.13 4.45
C PRO A 96 3.08 12.97 3.56
N SER A 97 2.75 13.02 2.28
CA SER A 97 3.18 12.06 1.27
C SER A 97 3.40 12.79 -0.04
N THR A 98 4.51 12.51 -0.70
CA THR A 98 4.79 12.92 -2.09
C THR A 98 4.63 11.76 -3.06
N GLY A 99 4.32 10.56 -2.56
CA GLY A 99 4.14 9.36 -3.38
C GLY A 99 2.80 9.38 -4.11
N ILE A 100 2.84 9.02 -5.40
CA ILE A 100 1.66 8.77 -6.22
C ILE A 100 0.98 7.49 -5.70
N VAL A 101 -0.33 7.54 -5.51
CA VAL A 101 -1.16 6.43 -5.00
C VAL A 101 -2.18 6.03 -6.06
N GLY A 102 -2.49 4.74 -6.17
CA GLY A 102 -3.45 4.20 -7.14
C GLY A 102 -2.84 3.85 -8.51
N ALA A 103 -1.68 4.45 -8.84
CA ALA A 103 -0.91 4.03 -10.01
C ALA A 103 -0.24 2.66 -9.79
N PRO A 104 -0.07 1.85 -10.84
CA PRO A 104 0.71 0.63 -10.71
C PRO A 104 2.15 0.91 -10.23
N PRO A 105 2.71 0.10 -9.33
CA PRO A 105 4.04 0.29 -8.79
C PRO A 105 5.10 0.25 -9.90
N LYS A 106 6.11 1.11 -9.74
CA LYS A 106 7.23 1.22 -10.67
C LYS A 106 8.08 -0.05 -10.62
N GLY A 107 8.42 -0.62 -11.78
CA GLY A 107 9.46 -1.65 -11.88
C GLY A 107 9.01 -3.08 -12.17
N LEU A 108 7.71 -3.34 -12.39
CA LEU A 108 7.25 -4.61 -12.96
C LEU A 108 7.40 -4.57 -14.49
N THR A 109 8.63 -4.80 -14.96
CA THR A 109 8.99 -4.72 -16.39
C THR A 109 8.61 -5.96 -17.22
N GLU A 110 7.93 -6.94 -16.62
CA GLU A 110 7.34 -8.07 -17.35
C GLU A 110 5.81 -8.00 -17.26
N PHE A 111 5.21 -7.14 -18.07
CA PHE A 111 3.78 -7.31 -18.35
C PHE A 111 3.63 -8.42 -19.40
N ASP A 112 3.04 -9.55 -18.99
CA ASP A 112 2.59 -10.57 -19.93
C ASP A 112 1.51 -9.95 -20.82
N ALA A 113 1.83 -9.75 -22.10
CA ALA A 113 0.93 -9.20 -23.11
C ALA A 113 -0.38 -10.01 -23.28
N ASN A 114 -0.50 -11.17 -22.63
CA ASN A 114 -1.69 -12.01 -22.61
C ASN A 114 -2.62 -11.78 -21.41
N LEU A 115 -2.35 -10.83 -20.51
CA LEU A 115 -3.28 -10.47 -19.43
C LEU A 115 -4.47 -9.67 -19.99
N PRO A 116 -5.69 -10.23 -20.05
CA PRO A 116 -6.87 -9.46 -20.48
C PRO A 116 -7.28 -8.43 -19.43
N ALA A 117 -6.84 -8.63 -18.18
CA ALA A 117 -7.07 -7.74 -17.05
C ALA A 117 -6.46 -6.36 -17.32
N GLY A 118 -7.26 -5.32 -17.10
CA GLY A 118 -6.83 -3.94 -17.25
C GLY A 118 -6.62 -3.48 -18.68
N ILE A 119 -6.91 -4.26 -19.71
CA ILE A 119 -6.97 -3.73 -21.08
C ILE A 119 -8.06 -2.67 -21.16
N LEU A 120 -7.81 -1.58 -21.89
CA LEU A 120 -8.82 -0.58 -22.20
C LEU A 120 -9.87 -1.20 -23.14
N PRO A 121 -11.15 -1.30 -22.74
CA PRO A 121 -12.19 -1.81 -23.63
C PRO A 121 -12.29 -1.01 -24.92
N GLY A 122 -12.87 -1.62 -25.97
CA GLY A 122 -13.32 -0.85 -27.14
C GLY A 122 -14.42 0.13 -26.76
N GLY A 123 -14.57 1.22 -27.52
CA GLY A 123 -15.59 2.23 -27.25
C GLY A 123 -15.38 3.50 -28.06
N GLY A 124 -16.06 4.57 -27.64
CA GLY A 124 -16.00 5.88 -28.29
C GLY A 124 -14.59 6.46 -28.41
N PRO A 125 -14.39 7.47 -29.27
CA PRO A 125 -13.13 8.21 -29.33
C PRO A 125 -12.89 8.97 -28.01
N PHE A 126 -11.63 9.25 -27.73
CA PHE A 126 -11.18 10.08 -26.62
C PHE A 126 -9.95 10.88 -27.09
N THR A 127 -9.62 11.94 -26.37
CA THR A 127 -8.49 12.82 -26.67
C THR A 127 -7.20 12.16 -26.20
N GLN A 128 -6.24 11.93 -27.11
CA GLN A 128 -4.98 11.26 -26.72
C GLN A 128 -4.09 12.15 -25.83
N ALA A 129 -4.04 13.45 -26.12
CA ALA A 129 -3.24 14.45 -25.43
C ALA A 129 -3.99 15.78 -25.37
N GLY A 130 -4.10 16.34 -24.16
CA GLY A 130 -4.50 17.72 -23.93
C GLY A 130 -3.30 18.66 -23.81
N ALA A 131 -3.54 19.85 -23.29
CA ALA A 131 -2.53 20.90 -23.17
C ALA A 131 -1.71 20.85 -21.88
N LYS A 132 -1.99 19.91 -20.96
CA LYS A 132 -1.37 19.83 -19.61
C LYS A 132 -1.61 21.06 -18.74
N THR A 133 -2.64 21.82 -19.07
CA THR A 133 -3.23 22.88 -18.27
C THR A 133 -4.68 22.52 -18.04
N TRP A 134 -5.27 22.98 -16.93
CA TRP A 134 -6.64 22.68 -16.58
C TRP A 134 -7.39 23.96 -16.28
N HIS A 135 -8.65 24.01 -16.69
CA HIS A 135 -9.60 25.00 -16.24
C HIS A 135 -10.53 24.38 -15.19
N ILE A 136 -10.94 25.20 -14.22
CA ILE A 136 -11.99 24.82 -13.27
C ILE A 136 -13.33 24.82 -14.01
N VAL A 137 -14.11 23.76 -13.81
CA VAL A 137 -15.52 23.74 -14.21
C VAL A 137 -16.30 24.55 -13.19
N PRO A 138 -16.94 25.68 -13.57
CA PRO A 138 -17.57 26.58 -12.62
C PRO A 138 -18.58 25.89 -11.71
N GLY A 139 -18.64 26.30 -10.45
CA GLY A 139 -19.67 25.88 -9.52
C GLY A 139 -19.16 25.46 -8.15
N THR A 140 -19.99 25.74 -7.14
CA THR A 140 -19.76 25.42 -5.73
C THR A 140 -20.87 24.52 -5.20
N SER A 141 -20.65 23.91 -4.04
CA SER A 141 -21.68 23.14 -3.34
C SER A 141 -21.82 23.63 -1.91
N PRO A 142 -22.98 23.42 -1.24
CA PRO A 142 -23.00 23.44 0.22
C PRO A 142 -22.11 22.31 0.77
N LYS A 143 -21.75 22.40 2.05
CA LYS A 143 -21.08 21.30 2.75
C LYS A 143 -21.97 20.06 2.71
N ILE A 144 -21.45 18.96 2.17
CA ILE A 144 -22.09 17.64 2.16
C ILE A 144 -21.42 16.72 3.17
N GLY A 145 -22.20 15.98 3.96
CA GLY A 145 -21.70 15.21 5.10
C GLY A 145 -21.56 16.04 6.39
N GLN A 146 -21.23 15.35 7.49
CA GLN A 146 -21.13 15.98 8.81
C GLN A 146 -19.76 16.66 8.99
N GLY A 147 -18.69 15.94 8.66
CA GLY A 147 -17.31 16.41 8.78
C GLY A 147 -16.90 16.58 10.23
N THR A 148 -17.24 15.61 11.10
CA THR A 148 -16.92 15.67 12.53
C THR A 148 -15.42 15.67 12.80
N GLU A 149 -14.62 15.19 11.84
CA GLU A 149 -13.16 15.21 11.88
C GLU A 149 -12.58 16.12 10.81
N ARG A 150 -13.02 15.99 9.55
CA ARG A 150 -12.53 16.83 8.45
C ARG A 150 -13.59 17.17 7.41
N THR A 151 -13.54 18.42 6.95
CA THR A 151 -14.22 18.87 5.72
C THR A 151 -13.16 19.08 4.65
N PHE A 152 -13.22 18.31 3.57
CA PHE A 152 -12.32 18.44 2.43
C PHE A 152 -12.89 19.43 1.40
N THR A 153 -12.08 20.38 0.99
CA THR A 153 -12.35 21.29 -0.12
C THR A 153 -11.83 20.70 -1.43
N TYR A 154 -12.63 20.73 -2.49
CA TYR A 154 -12.20 20.22 -3.80
C TYR A 154 -12.69 21.10 -4.94
N SER A 155 -11.87 21.23 -5.99
CA SER A 155 -12.32 21.75 -7.28
C SER A 155 -12.58 20.59 -8.25
N VAL A 156 -13.38 20.86 -9.28
CA VAL A 156 -13.49 19.98 -10.45
C VAL A 156 -12.87 20.66 -11.65
N GLU A 157 -11.98 19.98 -12.33
CA GLU A 157 -11.18 20.56 -13.41
C GLU A 157 -11.17 19.65 -14.63
N VAL A 158 -11.05 20.24 -15.82
CA VAL A 158 -10.92 19.53 -17.09
C VAL A 158 -9.66 20.02 -17.78
N GLU A 159 -8.86 19.10 -18.30
CA GLU A 159 -7.66 19.46 -19.05
C GLU A 159 -8.06 20.22 -20.32
N ASP A 160 -7.34 21.29 -20.62
CA ASP A 160 -7.57 22.08 -21.82
C ASP A 160 -7.30 21.23 -23.07
N GLY A 161 -8.24 21.26 -24.01
CA GLY A 161 -8.17 20.53 -25.28
C GLY A 161 -8.85 19.16 -25.29
N LEU A 162 -9.46 18.72 -24.17
CA LEU A 162 -10.30 17.52 -24.18
C LEU A 162 -11.63 17.74 -24.93
N ASP A 163 -12.06 16.76 -25.71
CA ASP A 163 -13.42 16.70 -26.28
C ASP A 163 -14.38 16.01 -25.30
N THR A 164 -15.10 16.83 -24.53
CA THR A 164 -16.06 16.35 -23.52
C THR A 164 -17.49 16.18 -24.04
N ALA A 165 -17.74 16.44 -25.33
CA ALA A 165 -19.09 16.49 -25.88
C ALA A 165 -19.85 15.15 -25.74
N SER A 166 -19.14 14.02 -25.86
CA SER A 166 -19.73 12.68 -25.85
C SER A 166 -20.31 12.24 -24.50
N PHE A 167 -20.01 12.93 -23.40
CA PHE A 167 -20.48 12.60 -22.05
C PHE A 167 -21.10 13.78 -21.30
N GLY A 168 -21.58 14.79 -22.04
CA GLY A 168 -22.34 15.90 -21.49
C GLY A 168 -21.53 17.16 -21.17
N GLY A 169 -20.36 17.29 -21.79
CA GLY A 169 -19.47 18.43 -21.58
C GLY A 169 -18.80 18.41 -20.20
N ASP A 170 -18.10 19.49 -19.89
CA ASP A 170 -17.40 19.67 -18.62
C ASP A 170 -18.37 19.63 -17.43
N GLU A 171 -19.57 20.19 -17.62
CA GLU A 171 -20.67 20.11 -16.65
C GLU A 171 -21.16 18.68 -16.42
N GLY A 172 -21.18 17.84 -17.45
CA GLY A 172 -21.52 16.42 -17.32
C GLY A 172 -20.53 15.67 -16.42
N PHE A 173 -19.23 15.95 -16.59
CA PHE A 173 -18.18 15.43 -15.70
C PHE A 173 -18.33 15.97 -14.28
N ALA A 174 -18.44 17.28 -14.12
CA ALA A 174 -18.50 17.91 -12.80
C ALA A 174 -19.74 17.52 -12.00
N ARG A 175 -20.88 17.39 -12.65
CA ARG A 175 -22.09 16.87 -12.03
C ARG A 175 -21.92 15.42 -11.58
N MET A 176 -21.32 14.55 -12.39
CA MET A 176 -21.05 13.16 -12.00
C MET A 176 -20.16 13.09 -10.76
N VAL A 177 -19.11 13.90 -10.68
CA VAL A 177 -18.22 13.97 -9.51
C VAL A 177 -19.00 14.42 -8.27
N SER A 178 -19.70 15.55 -8.35
CA SER A 178 -20.43 16.12 -7.22
C SER A 178 -21.58 15.21 -6.74
N GLU A 179 -22.36 14.61 -7.65
CA GLU A 179 -23.44 13.68 -7.30
C GLU A 179 -22.92 12.37 -6.70
N THR A 180 -21.76 11.90 -7.16
CA THR A 180 -21.11 10.71 -6.60
C THR A 180 -20.69 10.95 -5.15
N LEU A 181 -19.97 12.06 -4.88
CA LEU A 181 -19.51 12.39 -3.53
C LEU A 181 -20.65 12.74 -2.57
N ALA A 182 -21.75 13.31 -3.07
CA ALA A 182 -22.94 13.63 -2.27
C ALA A 182 -23.82 12.40 -1.97
N ASN A 183 -23.55 11.26 -2.60
CA ASN A 183 -24.39 10.08 -2.45
C ASN A 183 -24.26 9.49 -1.02
N PRO A 184 -25.35 9.09 -0.35
CA PRO A 184 -25.29 8.43 0.96
C PRO A 184 -24.51 7.11 1.01
N LYS A 185 -24.20 6.53 -0.15
CA LYS A 185 -23.33 5.34 -0.31
C LYS A 185 -21.85 5.69 -0.48
N SER A 186 -21.51 6.96 -0.69
CA SER A 186 -20.14 7.48 -0.79
C SER A 186 -19.57 7.76 0.60
N TRP A 187 -18.42 8.41 0.64
CA TRP A 187 -17.61 8.69 1.82
C TRP A 187 -18.37 9.49 2.91
N THR A 188 -19.36 10.31 2.54
CA THR A 188 -20.18 11.06 3.51
C THR A 188 -21.10 10.19 4.36
N HIS A 189 -21.20 8.89 4.06
CA HIS A 189 -21.84 7.93 4.98
C HIS A 189 -21.13 7.91 6.34
N ASN A 190 -19.80 8.03 6.33
CA ASN A 190 -19.00 8.19 7.54
C ASN A 190 -19.07 9.65 8.00
N ALA A 191 -19.54 9.86 9.23
CA ALA A 191 -19.69 11.19 9.82
C ALA A 191 -18.37 11.97 9.93
N GLN A 192 -17.22 11.28 9.96
CA GLN A 192 -15.88 11.90 9.99
C GLN A 192 -15.65 12.82 8.80
N PHE A 193 -16.21 12.51 7.63
CA PHE A 193 -15.94 13.21 6.39
C PHE A 193 -17.07 14.14 5.97
N ALA A 194 -16.68 15.29 5.43
CA ALA A 194 -17.53 16.16 4.64
C ALA A 194 -16.75 16.66 3.42
N PHE A 195 -17.47 17.09 2.39
CA PHE A 195 -16.89 17.72 1.21
C PHE A 195 -17.53 19.07 0.93
N LEU A 196 -16.74 19.98 0.38
CA LEU A 196 -17.14 21.29 -0.07
C LEU A 196 -16.53 21.55 -1.45
N ARG A 197 -17.36 21.62 -2.50
CA ARG A 197 -16.87 22.02 -3.82
C ARG A 197 -16.61 23.53 -3.84
N VAL A 198 -15.40 23.91 -4.23
CA VAL A 198 -14.93 25.29 -4.31
C VAL A 198 -14.57 25.67 -5.74
N ASP A 199 -14.48 26.97 -5.99
CA ASP A 199 -14.16 27.57 -7.30
C ASP A 199 -12.97 28.55 -7.15
N ASN A 200 -12.57 29.21 -8.24
CA ASN A 200 -11.44 30.15 -8.29
C ASN A 200 -11.55 31.35 -7.34
N ASP A 201 -12.76 31.74 -6.96
CA ASP A 201 -13.04 32.86 -6.06
C ASP A 201 -13.02 32.46 -4.57
N SER A 202 -12.82 31.18 -4.28
CA SER A 202 -12.77 30.64 -2.92
C SER A 202 -11.44 30.99 -2.23
N GLU A 203 -11.47 31.09 -0.90
CA GLU A 203 -10.29 31.46 -0.11
C GLU A 203 -9.27 30.31 -0.09
N GLY A 204 -8.15 30.49 -0.78
CA GLY A 204 -7.03 29.55 -0.81
C GLY A 204 -7.21 28.37 -1.78
N PRO A 205 -6.15 27.57 -1.99
CA PRO A 205 -6.23 26.38 -2.84
C PRO A 205 -7.10 25.30 -2.19
N PRO A 206 -7.82 24.47 -2.97
CA PRO A 206 -8.52 23.30 -2.44
C PRO A 206 -7.54 22.26 -1.88
N ASP A 207 -8.02 21.42 -0.97
CA ASP A 207 -7.27 20.26 -0.45
C ASP A 207 -6.84 19.32 -1.58
N PHE A 208 -7.70 19.12 -2.60
CA PHE A 208 -7.36 18.38 -3.82
C PHE A 208 -8.20 18.82 -5.03
N ARG A 209 -7.73 18.48 -6.24
CA ARG A 209 -8.40 18.78 -7.51
C ARG A 209 -8.84 17.49 -8.17
N VAL A 210 -10.13 17.35 -8.51
CA VAL A 210 -10.62 16.21 -9.29
C VAL A 210 -10.56 16.56 -10.76
N SER A 211 -9.67 15.93 -11.52
CA SER A 211 -9.26 16.43 -12.83
C SER A 211 -9.41 15.39 -13.93
N LEU A 212 -10.32 15.65 -14.88
CA LEU A 212 -10.41 14.86 -16.10
C LEU A 212 -9.20 15.18 -16.99
N THR A 213 -8.45 14.15 -17.36
CA THR A 213 -7.13 14.30 -17.97
C THR A 213 -6.91 13.26 -19.06
N SER A 214 -6.28 13.68 -20.15
CA SER A 214 -5.89 12.81 -21.27
C SER A 214 -4.87 11.74 -20.84
N PRO A 215 -4.87 10.58 -21.53
CA PRO A 215 -3.90 9.51 -21.30
C PRO A 215 -2.44 9.96 -21.26
N LEU A 216 -1.98 10.72 -22.26
CA LEU A 216 -0.57 11.09 -22.33
C LEU A 216 -0.14 12.01 -21.18
N THR A 217 -1.02 12.89 -20.71
CA THR A 217 -0.75 13.74 -19.55
C THR A 217 -0.75 12.93 -18.25
N ILE A 218 -1.67 11.97 -18.10
CA ILE A 218 -1.70 11.08 -16.94
C ILE A 218 -0.42 10.27 -16.78
N ARG A 219 0.20 9.81 -17.87
CA ARG A 219 1.45 9.05 -17.80
C ARG A 219 2.58 9.82 -17.12
N GLU A 220 2.57 11.14 -17.23
CA GLU A 220 3.54 12.01 -16.56
C GLU A 220 3.18 12.26 -15.09
N GLY A 221 1.88 12.38 -14.79
CA GLY A 221 1.39 12.64 -13.43
C GLY A 221 1.29 11.41 -12.53
N CYS A 222 1.02 10.24 -13.11
CA CYS A 222 0.76 8.98 -12.41
C CYS A 222 1.86 7.93 -12.67
N GLY A 223 2.69 8.11 -13.69
CA GLY A 223 3.59 7.06 -14.18
C GLY A 223 2.91 6.14 -15.21
N TYR A 224 3.73 5.35 -15.90
CA TYR A 224 3.28 4.42 -16.95
C TYR A 224 4.19 3.21 -17.09
N ASP A 225 4.75 2.75 -15.96
CA ASP A 225 5.63 1.58 -15.93
C ASP A 225 4.88 0.32 -16.36
N ILE A 226 3.58 0.24 -16.06
CA ILE A 226 2.65 -0.72 -16.64
C ILE A 226 1.86 0.01 -17.72
N PRO A 227 1.88 -0.43 -19.00
CA PRO A 227 1.33 0.30 -20.12
C PRO A 227 -0.21 0.19 -20.22
N LEU A 228 -0.90 0.46 -19.12
CA LEU A 228 -2.34 0.43 -18.99
C LEU A 228 -2.86 1.82 -18.62
N GLU A 229 -3.98 2.19 -19.23
CA GLU A 229 -4.67 3.41 -18.86
C GLU A 229 -5.26 3.28 -17.47
N ALA A 230 -4.88 4.18 -16.57
CA ALA A 230 -5.30 4.20 -15.17
C ALA A 230 -5.51 5.62 -14.67
N SER A 231 -6.31 5.75 -13.63
CA SER A 231 -6.44 6.96 -12.82
C SER A 231 -5.48 6.85 -11.62
N CYS A 232 -5.21 7.96 -10.93
CA CYS A 232 -4.41 7.94 -9.71
C CYS A 232 -4.67 9.18 -8.86
N TYR A 233 -4.20 9.15 -7.61
CA TYR A 233 -4.00 10.33 -6.79
C TYR A 233 -2.52 10.71 -6.72
N ASN A 234 -2.19 11.94 -7.10
CA ASN A 234 -0.86 12.52 -6.92
C ASN A 234 -0.95 13.71 -5.94
N PRO A 235 -0.41 13.58 -4.72
CA PRO A 235 -0.49 14.63 -3.69
C PRO A 235 0.37 15.87 -3.99
N ALA A 236 1.30 15.79 -4.95
CA ALA A 236 2.34 16.78 -5.19
C ALA A 236 2.59 17.03 -6.69
N TYR A 237 1.53 17.03 -7.50
CA TYR A 237 1.68 17.34 -8.92
C TYR A 237 2.04 18.82 -9.10
N LEU A 238 2.99 19.13 -9.99
CA LEU A 238 3.52 20.49 -10.23
C LEU A 238 3.90 21.25 -8.93
N GLY A 239 4.51 20.56 -7.96
CA GLY A 239 4.84 21.12 -6.66
C GLY A 239 3.85 20.62 -5.62
N ASP A 240 2.95 21.49 -5.15
CA ASP A 240 2.01 21.18 -4.06
C ASP A 240 0.54 21.18 -4.53
N GLN A 241 0.28 20.80 -5.79
CA GLN A 241 -1.09 20.65 -6.28
C GLN A 241 -1.53 19.19 -6.18
N ALA A 242 -2.13 18.83 -5.04
CA ALA A 242 -2.79 17.56 -4.87
C ALA A 242 -3.90 17.39 -5.93
N ARG A 243 -3.82 16.29 -6.70
CA ARG A 243 -4.66 16.04 -7.86
C ARG A 243 -5.10 14.58 -7.93
N VAL A 244 -6.40 14.40 -8.00
CA VAL A 244 -7.10 13.16 -8.32
C VAL A 244 -7.25 13.14 -9.83
N PHE A 245 -6.35 12.43 -10.52
CA PHE A 245 -6.37 12.29 -11.96
C PHE A 245 -7.40 11.25 -12.38
N ILE A 246 -8.37 11.68 -13.20
CA ILE A 246 -9.35 10.79 -13.84
C ILE A 246 -9.01 10.64 -15.32
N ASN A 247 -8.71 9.42 -15.74
CA ASN A 247 -8.32 9.12 -17.12
C ASN A 247 -9.49 9.21 -18.09
N GLU A 248 -9.41 10.13 -19.06
CA GLU A 248 -10.47 10.35 -20.06
C GLU A 248 -10.76 9.09 -20.89
N ALA A 249 -9.74 8.31 -21.28
CA ALA A 249 -9.95 7.08 -22.04
C ALA A 249 -10.81 6.08 -21.25
N ARG A 250 -10.53 5.96 -19.95
CA ARG A 250 -11.35 5.17 -19.02
C ARG A 250 -12.70 5.80 -18.73
N TRP A 251 -12.78 7.12 -18.67
CA TRP A 251 -14.04 7.82 -18.50
C TRP A 251 -15.01 7.55 -19.67
N VAL A 252 -14.48 7.41 -20.88
CA VAL A 252 -15.25 7.10 -22.09
C VAL A 252 -15.54 5.60 -22.21
N ARG A 253 -14.57 4.72 -21.94
CA ARG A 253 -14.65 3.29 -22.28
C ARG A 253 -14.78 2.34 -21.09
N GLY A 254 -14.56 2.83 -19.89
CA GLY A 254 -14.68 2.08 -18.65
C GLY A 254 -13.60 1.03 -18.45
N ALA A 255 -13.98 -0.02 -17.73
CA ALA A 255 -13.16 -1.21 -17.47
C ALA A 255 -13.95 -2.48 -17.76
N THR A 256 -13.26 -3.53 -18.18
CA THR A 256 -13.86 -4.83 -18.50
C THR A 256 -14.59 -5.45 -17.30
N SER A 257 -14.09 -5.22 -16.08
CA SER A 257 -14.69 -5.65 -14.81
C SER A 257 -16.14 -5.16 -14.63
N PHE A 258 -16.50 -4.02 -15.24
CA PHE A 258 -17.82 -3.39 -15.15
C PHE A 258 -18.77 -3.81 -16.28
N GLN A 259 -18.33 -4.69 -17.19
CA GLN A 259 -19.19 -5.33 -18.19
C GLN A 259 -20.01 -4.35 -19.04
N GLY A 260 -19.43 -3.18 -19.35
CA GLY A 260 -20.08 -2.12 -20.13
C GLY A 260 -20.94 -1.15 -19.33
N ASP A 261 -21.10 -1.34 -18.01
CA ASP A 261 -21.73 -0.36 -17.13
C ASP A 261 -20.78 0.83 -16.86
N ILE A 262 -20.76 1.75 -17.81
CA ILE A 262 -19.93 2.96 -17.73
C ILE A 262 -20.36 3.89 -16.58
N GLY A 263 -21.64 3.89 -16.21
CA GLY A 263 -22.15 4.72 -15.12
C GLY A 263 -21.57 4.29 -13.79
N SER A 264 -21.64 3.00 -13.50
CA SER A 264 -21.01 2.41 -12.31
C SER A 264 -19.50 2.59 -12.32
N TYR A 265 -18.82 2.41 -13.46
CA TYR A 265 -17.38 2.64 -13.53
C TYR A 265 -16.98 4.08 -13.15
N ARG A 266 -17.73 5.07 -13.63
CA ARG A 266 -17.47 6.49 -13.32
C ARG A 266 -17.64 6.80 -11.84
N GLN A 267 -18.67 6.23 -11.21
CA GLN A 267 -18.88 6.35 -9.76
C GLN A 267 -17.75 5.67 -8.97
N TYR A 268 -17.36 4.46 -9.39
CA TYR A 268 -16.25 3.71 -8.83
C TYR A 268 -14.96 4.52 -8.84
N VAL A 269 -14.52 5.00 -10.02
CA VAL A 269 -13.21 5.64 -10.16
C VAL A 269 -13.17 6.98 -9.40
N VAL A 270 -14.28 7.72 -9.33
CA VAL A 270 -14.36 8.92 -8.48
C VAL A 270 -14.19 8.54 -7.01
N ASN A 271 -14.95 7.57 -6.52
CA ASN A 271 -14.87 7.17 -5.11
C ASN A 271 -13.50 6.57 -4.76
N HIS A 272 -12.93 5.72 -5.61
CA HIS A 272 -11.64 5.06 -5.40
C HIS A 272 -10.49 6.08 -5.27
N GLU A 273 -10.36 6.96 -6.26
CA GLU A 273 -9.25 7.91 -6.30
C GLU A 273 -9.41 9.02 -5.26
N VAL A 274 -10.63 9.45 -4.96
CA VAL A 274 -10.89 10.34 -3.82
C VAL A 274 -10.61 9.62 -2.49
N GLY A 275 -10.82 8.30 -2.40
CA GLY A 275 -10.43 7.47 -1.26
C GLY A 275 -8.94 7.62 -0.94
N HIS A 276 -8.09 7.57 -1.96
CA HIS A 276 -6.66 7.86 -1.81
C HIS A 276 -6.39 9.29 -1.31
N ALA A 277 -7.10 10.29 -1.85
CA ALA A 277 -6.94 11.68 -1.44
C ALA A 277 -7.33 11.94 0.02
N ILE A 278 -8.33 11.23 0.54
CA ILE A 278 -8.81 11.40 1.93
C ILE A 278 -8.12 10.48 2.95
N GLY A 279 -7.11 9.71 2.52
CA GLY A 279 -6.20 8.99 3.42
C GLY A 279 -6.23 7.46 3.35
N TYR A 280 -7.01 6.86 2.45
CA TYR A 280 -7.01 5.41 2.20
C TYR A 280 -5.95 5.05 1.15
N ARG A 281 -4.72 4.79 1.57
CA ARG A 281 -3.58 4.68 0.65
C ARG A 281 -3.36 3.31 0.02
N GLN A 282 -3.87 2.27 0.66
CA GLN A 282 -3.61 0.89 0.24
C GLN A 282 -4.79 0.37 -0.56
N HIS A 283 -4.50 -0.45 -1.56
CA HIS A 283 -5.55 -1.22 -2.21
C HIS A 283 -6.01 -2.36 -1.30
N GLU A 284 -7.30 -2.67 -1.38
CA GLU A 284 -7.90 -3.76 -0.61
C GLU A 284 -8.18 -4.96 -1.53
N PRO A 285 -7.79 -6.19 -1.13
CA PRO A 285 -8.11 -7.38 -1.90
C PRO A 285 -9.59 -7.76 -1.75
N CYS A 286 -10.09 -8.59 -2.66
CA CYS A 286 -11.38 -9.23 -2.52
C CYS A 286 -11.40 -10.13 -1.26
N PRO A 287 -12.35 -9.95 -0.33
CA PRO A 287 -12.37 -10.70 0.93
C PRO A 287 -12.91 -12.12 0.79
N GLU A 288 -13.84 -12.34 -0.15
CA GLU A 288 -14.44 -13.64 -0.41
C GLU A 288 -15.04 -13.73 -1.82
N ASN A 289 -15.22 -14.95 -2.33
CA ASN A 289 -15.78 -15.16 -3.66
C ASN A 289 -17.23 -14.66 -3.77
N GLY A 290 -17.49 -13.80 -4.76
CA GLY A 290 -18.82 -13.28 -5.06
C GLY A 290 -19.30 -12.13 -4.17
N ALA A 291 -18.53 -11.73 -3.15
CA ALA A 291 -18.79 -10.49 -2.42
C ALA A 291 -18.68 -9.26 -3.34
N LEU A 292 -19.21 -8.14 -2.88
CA LEU A 292 -18.91 -6.86 -3.53
C LEU A 292 -17.43 -6.54 -3.30
N ALA A 293 -16.75 -6.09 -4.34
CA ALA A 293 -15.39 -5.61 -4.23
C ALA A 293 -15.34 -4.43 -3.24
N PRO A 294 -14.36 -4.39 -2.32
CA PRO A 294 -14.09 -3.18 -1.56
C PRO A 294 -13.82 -2.00 -2.50
N ILE A 295 -14.19 -0.78 -2.11
CA ILE A 295 -14.02 0.38 -2.99
C ILE A 295 -12.55 0.64 -3.31
N MET A 296 -11.65 0.32 -2.38
CA MET A 296 -10.20 0.44 -2.56
C MET A 296 -9.58 -0.74 -3.31
N MET A 297 -10.36 -1.71 -3.79
CA MET A 297 -9.86 -2.69 -4.76
C MET A 297 -9.62 -1.99 -6.12
N GLN A 298 -8.51 -2.30 -6.80
CA GLN A 298 -8.18 -1.75 -8.12
C GLN A 298 -9.00 -2.41 -9.25
N GLN A 299 -10.32 -2.18 -9.22
CA GLN A 299 -11.31 -2.76 -10.13
C GLN A 299 -11.17 -2.27 -11.58
N THR A 300 -10.44 -1.17 -11.86
CA THR A 300 -10.09 -0.78 -13.24
C THR A 300 -9.32 -1.88 -13.96
N PHE A 301 -8.51 -2.64 -13.21
CA PHE A 301 -7.73 -3.74 -13.79
C PHE A 301 -8.46 -5.08 -13.69
N SER A 302 -8.92 -5.46 -12.49
CA SER A 302 -9.63 -6.71 -12.28
C SER A 302 -10.35 -6.73 -10.95
N THR A 303 -11.38 -7.58 -10.84
CA THR A 303 -12.00 -7.96 -9.55
C THR A 303 -11.49 -9.31 -9.04
N SER A 304 -10.42 -9.86 -9.64
CA SER A 304 -9.74 -11.07 -9.17
C SER A 304 -8.46 -10.73 -8.43
N ASN A 305 -8.25 -11.34 -7.26
CA ASN A 305 -7.02 -11.20 -6.48
C ASN A 305 -5.79 -11.77 -7.21
N ASN A 306 -5.96 -12.79 -8.07
CA ASN A 306 -4.86 -13.34 -8.86
C ASN A 306 -4.31 -12.34 -9.88
N ASP A 307 -5.18 -11.52 -10.45
CA ASP A 307 -4.76 -10.44 -11.33
C ASP A 307 -4.23 -9.27 -10.50
N GLY A 308 -4.95 -8.88 -9.44
CA GLY A 308 -4.56 -7.81 -8.53
C GLY A 308 -3.14 -8.00 -7.97
N ALA A 309 -2.78 -9.22 -7.55
CA ALA A 309 -1.44 -9.55 -7.06
C ALA A 309 -0.32 -9.39 -8.10
N ARG A 310 -0.64 -9.39 -9.40
CA ARG A 310 0.35 -9.09 -10.46
C ARG A 310 0.61 -7.60 -10.59
N PHE A 311 -0.36 -6.76 -10.22
CA PHE A 311 -0.24 -5.31 -10.26
C PHE A 311 0.27 -4.74 -8.94
N ASP A 312 -0.22 -5.27 -7.82
CA ASP A 312 0.09 -4.80 -6.46
C ASP A 312 0.35 -6.00 -5.55
N PRO A 313 1.50 -6.68 -5.71
CA PRO A 313 1.86 -7.85 -4.91
C PRO A 313 2.10 -7.53 -3.42
N GLU A 314 2.28 -6.26 -3.07
CA GLU A 314 2.47 -5.83 -1.69
C GLU A 314 1.14 -5.81 -0.91
N SER A 315 0.06 -5.37 -1.55
CA SER A 315 -1.27 -5.27 -0.93
C SER A 315 -2.17 -6.48 -1.22
N VAL A 316 -1.97 -7.19 -2.34
CA VAL A 316 -2.88 -8.24 -2.82
C VAL A 316 -2.15 -9.58 -2.97
N LYS A 317 -2.73 -10.64 -2.40
CA LYS A 317 -2.22 -12.02 -2.51
C LYS A 317 -3.00 -12.80 -3.57
N ALA A 318 -2.30 -13.62 -4.35
CA ALA A 318 -2.93 -14.52 -5.31
C ALA A 318 -3.57 -15.73 -4.59
N ASP A 319 -4.81 -15.57 -4.13
CA ASP A 319 -5.60 -16.56 -3.38
C ASP A 319 -6.83 -17.07 -4.15
N SER A 320 -6.93 -16.72 -5.44
CA SER A 320 -8.04 -17.09 -6.34
C SER A 320 -9.42 -16.56 -5.93
N LEU A 321 -9.49 -15.58 -5.01
CA LEU A 321 -10.75 -14.91 -4.72
C LEU A 321 -11.12 -13.92 -5.83
N THR A 322 -12.41 -13.88 -6.17
CA THR A 322 -12.96 -12.97 -7.17
C THR A 322 -14.26 -12.34 -6.69
N CYS A 323 -14.32 -11.03 -6.74
CA CYS A 323 -15.46 -10.23 -6.31
C CYS A 323 -16.33 -9.78 -7.49
N ARG A 324 -17.55 -9.36 -7.20
CA ARG A 324 -18.40 -8.58 -8.10
C ARG A 324 -17.97 -7.11 -8.03
N PHE A 325 -18.03 -6.39 -9.15
CA PHE A 325 -17.71 -4.96 -9.14
C PHE A 325 -18.62 -4.19 -8.17
N ASN A 326 -18.12 -3.10 -7.62
CA ASN A 326 -18.84 -2.26 -6.69
C ASN A 326 -18.35 -0.80 -6.80
N PRO A 327 -19.25 0.13 -7.14
CA PRO A 327 -18.87 1.53 -7.28
C PRO A 327 -18.96 2.36 -6.00
N TRP A 328 -19.34 1.76 -4.86
CA TRP A 328 -19.63 2.49 -3.64
C TRP A 328 -18.80 2.00 -2.43
N PRO A 329 -18.30 2.92 -1.59
CA PRO A 329 -17.77 2.59 -0.27
C PRO A 329 -18.77 1.91 0.68
N TYR A 330 -20.07 2.22 0.58
CA TYR A 330 -21.11 1.71 1.50
C TYR A 330 -22.39 1.22 0.78
N PRO A 331 -23.16 0.28 1.39
CA PRO A 331 -22.80 -0.51 2.56
C PRO A 331 -21.65 -1.45 2.21
N ILE A 332 -20.86 -1.78 3.21
CA ILE A 332 -19.71 -2.65 3.00
C ILE A 332 -20.22 -4.10 3.00
N ALA A 333 -19.76 -4.91 2.05
CA ALA A 333 -20.14 -6.32 1.94
C ALA A 333 -19.51 -7.16 3.04
#